data_AF-A0A3D0Z071-F1
#
_entry.id   AF-A0A3D0Z071-F1
#
_cell.length_a   1.000
_cell.length_b   1.000
_cell.length_c   1.000
_cell.angle_alpha   90.00
_cell.angle_beta   90.00
_cell.angle_gamma   90.00
#
_symmetry.space_group_name_H-M   'P 1'
#
loop_
_entity.id
_entity.type
_entity.pdbx_description
1 polymer ?
#
loop_
_entity_poly.entity_id
_entity_poly.type
_entity_poly.pdbx_seq_one_letter_code
_entity_poly.pdbx_strand_id
1 'polypeptide(L)'
;MIGFQLTEEQRDFQKLARDFAVKEIRPVAEHYDETEDMPWEVIRKAHRLGLTTFYFPEEYGGGGVLDPITHFIIHEELAWGCAGIQTCIAGTGLAAAAIMGMGTEEQKKK
;
A
#
# COMPACT_ATOMS: atom_id res chain seq x y z
N MET A 1 -16.57 -5.91 25.57
CA MET A 1 -15.16 -6.05 25.98
C MET A 1 -14.34 -5.48 24.83
N ILE A 2 -13.44 -4.53 25.07
CA ILE A 2 -12.61 -3.93 24.01
C ILE A 2 -11.46 -4.90 23.73
N GLY A 3 -11.29 -5.34 22.49
CA GLY A 3 -10.20 -6.21 22.04
C GLY A 3 -9.17 -5.43 21.23
N PHE A 4 -7.89 -5.78 21.38
CA PHE A 4 -6.76 -5.14 20.69
C PHE A 4 -6.00 -6.14 19.79
N GLN A 5 -6.53 -7.35 19.64
CA GLN A 5 -5.96 -8.38 18.79
C GLN A 5 -6.36 -8.16 17.34
N LEU A 6 -5.41 -8.32 16.43
CA LEU A 6 -5.69 -8.33 15.00
C LEU A 6 -6.59 -9.51 14.62
N THR A 7 -7.43 -9.31 13.60
CA THR A 7 -8.12 -10.42 12.93
C THR A 7 -7.11 -11.32 12.20
N GLU A 8 -7.54 -12.51 11.77
CA GLU A 8 -6.68 -13.39 10.98
C GLU A 8 -6.29 -12.75 9.65
N GLU A 9 -7.26 -12.15 8.95
CA GLU A 9 -7.04 -11.39 7.72
C GLU A 9 -6.05 -10.23 7.92
N GLN A 10 -6.18 -9.44 8.99
CA GLN A 10 -5.24 -8.38 9.31
C GLN A 10 -3.82 -8.91 9.56
N ARG A 11 -3.68 -10.08 10.19
CA ARG A 11 -2.37 -10.74 10.37
C ARG A 11 -1.78 -11.21 9.04
N ASP A 12 -2.60 -11.71 8.12
CA ASP A 12 -2.15 -12.14 6.80
C ASP A 12 -1.65 -10.95 5.98
N PHE A 13 -2.36 -9.82 6.00
CA PHE A 13 -1.91 -8.58 5.38
C PHE A 13 -0.64 -8.03 6.03
N GLN A 14 -0.56 -8.06 7.37
CA GLN A 14 0.65 -7.68 8.10
C GLN A 14 1.85 -8.50 7.61
N LYS A 15 1.68 -9.83 7.55
CA LYS A 15 2.74 -10.75 7.13
C LYS A 15 3.14 -10.51 5.67
N LEU A 16 2.16 -10.33 4.78
CA LEU A 16 2.41 -10.04 3.36
C LEU A 16 3.24 -8.76 3.20
N ALA A 17 2.85 -7.68 3.88
CA ALA A 17 3.54 -6.40 3.82
C ALA A 17 4.93 -6.47 4.46
N ARG A 18 5.09 -7.17 5.59
CA ARG A 18 6.40 -7.41 6.23
C ARG A 18 7.34 -8.17 5.31
N ASP A 19 6.86 -9.26 4.71
CA ASP A 19 7.64 -10.09 3.80
C ASP A 19 8.11 -9.28 2.58
N PHE A 20 7.24 -8.42 2.04
CA PHE A 20 7.59 -7.51 0.96
C PHE A 20 8.64 -6.48 1.41
N ALA A 21 8.45 -5.86 2.58
CA ALA A 21 9.40 -4.88 3.12
C ALA A 21 10.80 -5.48 3.34
N VAL A 22 10.89 -6.70 3.86
CA VAL A 22 12.15 -7.42 4.07
C VAL A 22 12.85 -7.77 2.75
N LYS A 23 12.10 -8.26 1.76
CA LYS A 23 12.68 -8.80 0.51
C LYS A 23 12.95 -7.74 -0.55
N GLU A 24 12.09 -6.73 -0.63
CA GLU A 24 12.02 -5.83 -1.78
C GLU A 24 12.33 -4.36 -1.43
N ILE A 25 12.11 -3.94 -0.19
CA ILE A 25 12.34 -2.55 0.23
C ILE A 25 13.69 -2.40 0.94
N ARG A 26 13.93 -3.15 2.02
CA ARG A 26 15.13 -2.94 2.85
C ARG A 26 16.46 -3.09 2.12
N PRO A 27 16.66 -4.08 1.23
CA PRO A 27 17.94 -4.27 0.55
C PRO A 27 18.35 -3.11 -0.36
N VAL A 28 17.40 -2.25 -0.75
CA VAL A 28 17.62 -1.13 -1.69
C VAL A 28 17.38 0.24 -1.07
N ALA A 29 16.98 0.29 0.21
CA ALA A 29 16.57 1.53 0.88
C ALA A 29 17.69 2.58 0.93
N GLU A 30 18.91 2.20 1.33
CA GLU A 30 20.06 3.11 1.40
C GLU A 30 20.45 3.66 0.03
N HIS A 31 20.45 2.81 -1.00
CA HIS A 31 20.74 3.23 -2.37
C HIS A 31 19.77 4.32 -2.86
N TYR A 32 18.46 4.12 -2.67
CA TYR A 32 17.46 5.10 -3.10
C TYR A 32 17.43 6.36 -2.23
N ASP A 33 17.89 6.29 -0.98
CA ASP A 33 18.09 7.47 -0.12
C ASP A 33 19.27 8.31 -0.63
N GLU A 34 20.40 7.68 -0.97
CA GLU A 34 21.60 8.37 -1.46
C GLU A 34 21.46 8.93 -2.88
N THR A 35 20.79 8.20 -3.79
CA THR A 35 20.69 8.62 -5.20
C THR A 35 19.49 9.49 -5.50
N GLU A 36 18.50 9.53 -4.61
CA GLU A 36 17.22 10.22 -4.81
C GLU A 36 16.43 9.74 -6.06
N ASP A 37 16.77 8.56 -6.59
CA ASP A 37 16.08 7.98 -7.74
C ASP A 37 14.70 7.42 -7.36
N MET A 38 13.76 7.43 -8.31
CA MET A 38 12.45 6.82 -8.11
C MET A 38 12.54 5.28 -8.11
N PRO A 39 12.07 4.58 -7.06
CA PRO A 39 12.17 3.12 -6.91
C PRO A 39 11.13 2.35 -7.76
N TRP A 40 11.11 2.59 -9.07
CA TRP A 40 10.11 2.04 -9.99
C TRP A 40 10.01 0.52 -9.97
N GLU A 41 11.13 -0.19 -9.81
CA GLU A 41 11.12 -1.65 -9.72
C GLU A 41 10.37 -2.15 -8.48
N VAL A 42 10.56 -1.49 -7.34
CA VAL A 42 9.84 -1.81 -6.10
C VAL A 42 8.35 -1.48 -6.23
N ILE A 43 8.02 -0.31 -6.78
CA ILE A 43 6.62 0.11 -7.00
C ILE A 43 5.89 -0.88 -7.92
N ARG A 44 6.51 -1.31 -9.02
CA ARG A 44 5.91 -2.31 -9.93
C ARG A 44 5.70 -3.66 -9.25
N LYS A 45 6.63 -4.09 -8.39
CA LYS A 45 6.47 -5.32 -7.61
C LYS A 45 5.33 -5.19 -6.59
N ALA A 46 5.24 -4.07 -5.89
CA ALA A 46 4.15 -3.78 -4.95
C ALA A 46 2.79 -3.80 -5.67
N HIS A 47 2.71 -3.17 -6.85
CA HIS A 47 1.50 -3.13 -7.66
C HIS A 47 1.02 -4.53 -8.07
N ARG A 48 1.94 -5.41 -8.52
CA ARG A 48 1.60 -6.80 -8.89
C ARG A 48 1.06 -7.62 -7.71
N LEU A 49 1.41 -7.26 -6.47
CA LEU A 49 0.89 -7.88 -5.25
C LEU A 49 -0.38 -7.19 -4.72
N GLY A 50 -0.89 -6.17 -5.41
CA GLY A 50 -2.06 -5.40 -4.98
C GLY A 50 -1.79 -4.36 -3.89
N LEU A 51 -0.54 -4.19 -3.43
CA LEU A 51 -0.20 -3.30 -2.31
C LEU A 51 -0.38 -1.80 -2.62
N THR A 52 -0.62 -1.43 -3.88
CA THR A 52 -0.93 -0.05 -4.30
C THR A 52 -2.43 0.24 -4.40
N THR A 53 -3.28 -0.79 -4.49
CA THR A 53 -4.70 -0.66 -4.87
C THR A 53 -5.66 -1.48 -3.98
N PHE A 54 -5.14 -2.18 -2.97
CA PHE A 54 -5.89 -3.11 -2.12
C PHE A 54 -7.13 -2.47 -1.48
N TYR A 55 -7.10 -1.18 -1.16
CA TYR A 55 -8.19 -0.48 -0.48
C TYR A 55 -9.23 0.17 -1.40
N PHE A 56 -9.05 0.09 -2.73
CA PHE A 56 -10.09 0.50 -3.67
C PHE A 56 -11.17 -0.57 -3.80
N PRO A 57 -12.43 -0.19 -4.06
CA PRO A 57 -13.50 -1.15 -4.32
C PRO A 57 -13.18 -2.09 -5.50
N GLU A 58 -13.62 -3.35 -5.39
CA GLU A 58 -13.40 -4.37 -6.43
C GLU A 58 -14.01 -3.97 -7.78
N GLU A 59 -15.13 -3.23 -7.79
CA GLU A 59 -15.79 -2.78 -9.02
C GLU A 59 -14.92 -1.85 -9.90
N TYR A 60 -13.89 -1.25 -9.30
CA TYR A 60 -12.89 -0.42 -9.98
C TYR A 60 -11.52 -1.12 -10.09
N GLY A 61 -11.47 -2.44 -9.88
CA GLY A 61 -10.24 -3.25 -9.98
C GLY A 61 -9.33 -3.19 -8.75
N GLY A 62 -9.85 -2.71 -7.61
CA GLY A 62 -9.16 -2.73 -6.33
C GLY A 62 -9.28 -4.05 -5.59
N GLY A 63 -8.69 -4.11 -4.39
CA GLY A 63 -8.71 -5.32 -3.54
C GLY A 63 -9.89 -5.40 -2.55
N GLY A 64 -10.77 -4.39 -2.51
CA GLY A 64 -11.97 -4.41 -1.66
C GLY A 64 -11.71 -4.26 -0.15
N VAL A 65 -10.47 -4.00 0.28
CA VAL A 65 -10.11 -3.88 1.69
C VAL A 65 -10.47 -2.48 2.21
N LEU A 66 -11.72 -2.31 2.61
CA LEU A 66 -12.24 -1.02 3.06
C LEU A 66 -11.98 -0.75 4.56
N ASP A 67 -11.44 -1.72 5.30
CA ASP A 67 -11.07 -1.57 6.70
C ASP A 67 -9.85 -0.64 6.85
N PRO A 68 -9.99 0.53 7.51
CA PRO A 68 -8.89 1.46 7.67
C PRO A 68 -7.78 0.90 8.58
N ILE A 69 -8.08 -0.04 9.49
CA ILE A 69 -7.06 -0.63 10.35
C ILE A 69 -6.09 -1.49 9.52
N THR A 70 -6.60 -2.32 8.62
CA THR A 70 -5.80 -3.09 7.67
C THR A 70 -4.92 -2.20 6.79
N HIS A 71 -5.46 -1.05 6.34
CA HIS A 71 -4.70 -0.04 5.61
C HIS A 71 -3.49 0.46 6.42
N PHE A 72 -3.69 0.85 7.69
CA PHE A 72 -2.60 1.30 8.54
C PHE A 72 -1.56 0.21 8.82
N ILE A 73 -2.01 -1.03 9.04
CA ILE A 73 -1.11 -2.19 9.24
C ILE A 73 -0.20 -2.36 8.02
N ILE A 74 -0.75 -2.40 6.80
CA ILE A 74 0.07 -2.54 5.59
C ILE A 74 1.08 -1.39 5.48
N HIS A 75 0.65 -0.14 5.73
CA HIS A 75 1.53 1.01 5.59
C HIS A 75 2.64 1.04 6.64
N GLU A 76 2.36 0.66 7.89
CA GLU A 76 3.36 0.55 8.94
C GLU A 76 4.46 -0.45 8.55
N GLU A 77 4.05 -1.60 8.02
CA GLU A 77 4.93 -2.67 7.58
C GLU A 77 5.85 -2.25 6.42
N LEU A 78 5.29 -1.56 5.42
CA LEU A 78 6.07 -1.01 4.31
C LEU A 78 7.00 0.12 4.77
N ALA A 79 6.53 1.01 5.65
CA ALA A 79 7.29 2.14 6.17
C ALA A 79 8.47 1.69 7.04
N TRP A 80 8.32 0.60 7.79
CA TRP A 80 9.42 -0.05 8.47
C TRP A 80 10.55 -0.44 7.50
N GLY A 81 10.20 -0.81 6.27
CA GLY A 81 11.14 -1.10 5.20
C GLY A 81 11.90 0.14 4.72
N CYS A 82 11.17 1.20 4.36
CA CYS A 82 11.69 2.54 4.09
C CYS A 82 10.51 3.51 3.94
N ALA A 83 10.50 4.59 4.72
CA ALA A 83 9.42 5.56 4.69
C ALA A 83 9.31 6.29 3.33
N GLY A 84 10.44 6.58 2.67
CA GLY A 84 10.45 7.19 1.34
C GLY A 84 9.81 6.28 0.28
N ILE A 85 10.26 5.03 0.21
CA ILE A 85 9.73 4.05 -0.75
C ILE A 85 8.24 3.76 -0.45
N GLN A 86 7.85 3.61 0.82
CA GLN A 86 6.45 3.45 1.20
C GLN A 86 5.60 4.64 0.73
N THR A 87 6.11 5.87 0.87
CA THR A 87 5.43 7.06 0.38
C THR A 87 5.25 7.02 -1.14
N CYS A 88 6.25 6.55 -1.90
CA CYS A 88 6.11 6.36 -3.34
C CYS A 88 5.02 5.33 -3.71
N ILE A 89 4.91 4.22 -2.95
CA ILE A 89 3.87 3.20 -3.15
C ILE A 89 2.48 3.76 -2.83
N ALA A 90 2.36 4.52 -1.74
CA ALA A 90 1.09 5.08 -1.29
C ALA A 90 0.64 6.34 -2.06
N GLY A 91 1.59 7.06 -2.68
CA GLY A 91 1.35 8.40 -3.23
C GLY A 91 0.28 8.43 -4.32
N THR A 92 0.20 7.40 -5.17
CA THR A 92 -0.87 7.26 -6.18
C THR A 92 -2.26 7.24 -5.55
N GLY A 93 -2.32 6.75 -4.32
CA GLY A 93 -3.53 6.63 -3.55
C GLY A 93 -4.18 7.94 -3.14
N LEU A 94 -3.38 8.99 -2.92
CA LEU A 94 -3.88 10.30 -2.50
C LEU A 94 -4.71 10.97 -3.61
N ALA A 95 -4.22 10.92 -4.85
CA ALA A 95 -4.93 11.46 -6.00
C ALA A 95 -6.21 10.65 -6.29
N ALA A 96 -6.10 9.33 -6.25
CA ALA A 96 -7.24 8.45 -6.47
C ALA A 96 -8.31 8.59 -5.38
N ALA A 97 -7.94 8.83 -4.11
CA ALA A 97 -8.89 9.10 -3.03
C ALA A 97 -9.78 10.33 -3.31
N ALA A 98 -9.22 11.38 -3.92
CA ALA A 98 -10.01 12.55 -4.31
C ALA A 98 -11.05 12.21 -5.40
N ILE A 99 -10.67 11.40 -6.39
CA ILE A 99 -11.59 10.92 -7.44
C ILE A 99 -12.66 10.00 -6.83
N MET A 100 -12.28 9.11 -5.93
CA MET A 100 -13.24 8.21 -5.26
C MET A 100 -14.25 8.96 -4.41
N GLY A 101 -13.82 10.01 -3.71
CA GLY A 101 -14.68 10.79 -2.81
C GLY A 101 -15.58 11.82 -3.51
N MET A 102 -15.14 12.38 -4.66
CA MET A 102 -15.82 13.52 -5.29
C MET A 102 -16.08 13.36 -6.80
N GLY A 103 -15.55 12.30 -7.43
CA GLY A 103 -15.69 12.07 -8.86
C GLY A 103 -17.05 11.50 -9.26
N THR A 104 -17.43 11.72 -10.52
CA THR A 104 -18.57 11.04 -11.14
C THR A 104 -18.27 9.55 -11.34
N GLU A 105 -19.30 8.73 -11.55
CA GLU A 105 -19.10 7.31 -11.86
C GLU A 105 -18.28 7.07 -13.12
N GLU A 106 -18.36 7.97 -14.10
CA GLU A 106 -17.50 7.94 -15.28
C GLU A 106 -16.04 8.21 -14.93
N GLN A 107 -15.76 9.15 -14.04
CA GLN A 107 -14.40 9.46 -13.60
C GLN A 107 -13.78 8.35 -12.76
N LYS A 108 -14.58 7.64 -11.95
CA LYS A 108 -14.09 6.50 -11.15
C LYS A 108 -13.76 5.26 -11.99
N LYS A 109 -14.43 5.08 -13.13
CA LYS A 109 -14.24 3.92 -14.02
C LYS A 109 -13.11 4.09 -15.05
N LYS A 110 -12.57 5.29 -15.21
CA LYS A 110 -11.56 5.64 -16.20
C LYS A 110 -10.15 5.48 -15.65
#